data_AF-A0A2G5IXE5-F1
#
_entry.id   AF-A0A2G5IXE5-F1
#
_cell.length_a   1.000
_cell.length_b   1.000
_cell.length_c   1.000
_cell.angle_alpha   90.00
_cell.angle_beta   90.00
_cell.angle_gamma   90.00
#
_symmetry.space_group_name_H-M   'P 1'
#
loop_
_entity.id
_entity.type
_entity.pdbx_description
1 polymer ?
#
loop_
_entity_poly.entity_id
_entity_poly.type
_entity_poly.pdbx_seq_one_letter_code
_entity_poly.pdbx_strand_id
1 'polypeptide(L)'
;MPKAPTTRPAHPHEDEEIFEITTSEPAEQAEERRTLFTIDGEKITVPKVIDERLVFLAMNYMRTEGAWFGTMYLTELILGTPQFKKIVSLLEQRRINQDQFDRISSRVNDLFFQRTKVDDVQGEQGKASPDSPGN
;
A
#
# COMPACT_ATOMS: atom_id res chain seq x y z
N MET A 1 2.12 -55.33 -43.54
CA MET A 1 2.19 -55.32 -42.06
C MET A 1 1.93 -53.89 -41.59
N PRO A 2 0.90 -53.60 -40.76
CA PRO A 2 0.72 -52.27 -40.21
C PRO A 2 1.71 -52.01 -39.06
N LYS A 3 2.34 -50.83 -39.04
CA LYS A 3 3.25 -50.38 -37.98
C LYS A 3 2.45 -50.10 -36.70
N ALA A 4 2.92 -50.63 -35.57
CA ALA A 4 2.40 -50.33 -34.24
C ALA A 4 2.56 -48.83 -33.90
N PRO A 5 1.68 -48.26 -33.06
CA PRO A 5 1.72 -46.84 -32.71
C PRO A 5 2.95 -46.54 -31.83
N THR A 6 3.70 -45.50 -32.20
CA THR A 6 4.82 -44.99 -31.41
C THR A 6 4.30 -44.36 -30.11
N THR A 7 4.60 -44.97 -28.98
CA THR A 7 4.43 -44.36 -27.66
C THR A 7 5.40 -43.18 -27.54
N ARG A 8 4.85 -41.96 -27.44
CA ARG A 8 5.61 -40.76 -27.05
C ARG A 8 6.12 -40.98 -25.61
N PRO A 9 7.42 -40.79 -25.32
CA PRO A 9 7.89 -40.84 -23.94
C PRO A 9 7.21 -39.71 -23.16
N ALA A 10 6.70 -40.05 -21.98
CA ALA A 10 6.22 -39.05 -21.02
C ALA A 10 7.38 -38.11 -20.68
N HIS A 11 7.12 -36.80 -20.72
CA HIS A 11 8.08 -35.82 -20.24
C HIS A 11 8.38 -36.14 -18.77
N PRO A 12 9.65 -36.22 -18.35
CA PRO A 12 9.97 -36.35 -16.94
C PRO A 12 9.37 -35.14 -16.22
N HIS A 13 8.62 -35.39 -15.15
CA HIS A 13 8.24 -34.36 -14.21
C HIS A 13 9.53 -33.69 -13.74
N GLU A 14 9.69 -32.42 -14.06
CA GLU A 14 10.69 -31.57 -13.40
C GLU A 14 10.29 -31.54 -11.93
N ASP A 15 11.04 -32.26 -11.09
CA ASP A 15 10.97 -32.05 -9.65
C ASP A 15 11.37 -30.59 -9.42
N GLU A 16 10.40 -29.73 -9.12
CA GLU A 16 10.64 -28.35 -8.72
C GLU A 16 11.64 -28.37 -7.55
N GLU A 17 12.87 -27.91 -7.77
CA GLU A 17 13.88 -27.79 -6.72
C GLU A 17 13.34 -26.89 -5.61
N ILE A 18 13.08 -27.49 -4.44
CA ILE A 18 12.58 -26.77 -3.27
C ILE A 18 13.72 -25.92 -2.72
N PHE A 19 13.61 -24.60 -2.87
CA PHE A 19 14.52 -23.63 -2.28
C PHE A 19 14.09 -23.32 -0.84
N GLU A 20 14.82 -23.84 0.14
CA GLU A 20 14.52 -23.65 1.56
C GLU A 20 15.28 -22.45 2.13
N ILE A 21 14.56 -21.41 2.56
CA ILE A 21 15.13 -20.25 3.25
C ILE A 21 14.69 -20.28 4.70
N THR A 22 15.64 -20.44 5.62
CA THR A 22 15.38 -20.29 7.06
C THR A 22 15.58 -18.83 7.46
N THR A 23 14.53 -18.18 7.94
CA THR A 23 14.60 -16.81 8.49
C THR A 23 14.16 -16.81 9.95
N SER A 24 14.73 -15.91 10.75
CA SER A 24 14.21 -15.62 12.09
C SER A 24 13.02 -14.68 11.94
N GLU A 25 11.86 -15.04 12.48
CA GLU A 25 10.71 -14.12 12.48
C GLU A 25 11.06 -12.89 13.32
N PRO A 26 11.08 -11.68 12.73
CA PRO A 26 11.15 -10.47 13.53
C PRO A 26 9.90 -10.41 14.40
N ALA A 27 10.07 -10.04 15.68
CA ALA A 27 8.97 -9.92 16.61
C ALA A 27 7.88 -9.00 16.01
N GLU A 28 6.64 -9.52 15.98
CA GLU A 28 5.48 -8.79 15.47
C GLU A 28 5.29 -7.52 16.30
N GLN A 29 5.66 -6.37 15.74
CA GLN A 29 5.43 -5.09 16.40
C GLN A 29 3.96 -4.72 16.19
N ALA A 30 3.23 -4.56 17.30
CA ALA A 30 1.87 -4.05 17.25
C ALA A 30 1.88 -2.67 16.59
N GLU A 31 1.27 -2.60 15.41
CA GLU A 31 1.24 -1.38 14.61
C GLU A 31 0.38 -0.31 15.30
N GLU A 32 0.98 0.81 15.70
CA GLU A 32 0.23 1.91 16.28
C GLU A 32 -0.63 2.62 15.23
N ARG A 33 -1.94 2.70 15.47
CA ARG A 33 -2.91 3.30 14.54
C ARG A 33 -3.52 4.60 15.09
N ARG A 34 -3.88 5.51 14.18
CA ARG A 34 -4.64 6.75 14.47
C ARG A 34 -5.94 6.79 13.69
N THR A 35 -6.97 7.41 14.23
CA THR A 35 -8.24 7.63 13.53
C THR A 35 -8.04 8.61 12.38
N LEU A 36 -8.46 8.20 11.18
CA LEU A 36 -8.47 9.05 10.00
C LEU A 36 -9.84 9.73 9.82
N PHE A 37 -10.93 8.95 9.88
CA PHE A 37 -12.29 9.49 9.80
C PHE A 37 -13.36 8.56 10.39
N THR A 38 -14.52 9.17 10.56
CA THR A 38 -15.87 8.67 10.87
C THR A 38 -16.67 8.00 9.76
N ILE A 39 -17.18 6.76 9.85
CA ILE A 39 -18.36 6.33 9.07
C ILE A 39 -19.35 5.63 9.99
N ASP A 40 -20.57 6.14 10.13
CA ASP A 40 -21.63 5.54 10.96
C ASP A 40 -21.19 5.20 12.41
N GLY A 41 -20.35 6.05 13.00
CA GLY A 41 -19.79 5.84 14.33
C GLY A 41 -18.60 4.87 14.41
N GLU A 42 -18.25 4.21 13.31
CA GLU A 42 -17.02 3.43 13.21
C GLU A 42 -15.81 4.31 12.88
N LYS A 43 -14.72 4.03 13.58
CA LYS A 43 -13.43 4.68 13.36
C LYS A 43 -12.68 3.95 12.27
N ILE A 44 -12.50 4.60 11.13
CA ILE A 44 -11.52 4.18 10.14
C ILE A 44 -10.15 4.69 10.58
N THR A 45 -9.19 3.79 10.71
CA THR A 45 -7.87 4.04 11.25
C THR A 45 -6.77 3.74 10.23
N VAL A 46 -5.67 4.47 10.33
CA VAL A 46 -4.45 4.27 9.54
C VAL A 46 -3.25 4.10 10.47
N PRO A 47 -2.16 3.47 10.01
CA PRO A 47 -0.90 3.42 10.72
C PRO A 47 -0.40 4.84 11.01
N LYS A 48 0.18 5.05 12.19
CA LYS A 48 0.92 6.28 12.49
C LYS A 48 2.20 6.36 11.66
N VAL A 49 2.80 5.20 11.41
CA VAL A 49 3.99 5.02 10.57
C VAL A 49 3.63 4.10 9.41
N ILE A 50 3.72 4.64 8.19
CA ILE A 50 3.64 3.88 6.94
C ILE A 50 5.06 3.36 6.64
N ASP A 51 5.19 2.04 6.57
CA ASP A 51 6.43 1.33 6.25
C ASP A 51 6.83 1.54 4.77
N GLU A 52 8.12 1.76 4.51
CA GLU A 52 8.69 1.90 3.16
C GLU A 52 8.41 0.69 2.26
N ARG A 53 8.29 -0.51 2.84
CA ARG A 53 7.87 -1.71 2.11
C ARG A 53 6.49 -1.55 1.50
N LEU A 54 5.54 -0.97 2.21
CA LEU A 54 4.19 -0.72 1.68
C LEU A 54 4.23 0.27 0.51
N VAL A 55 5.13 1.27 0.61
CA VAL A 55 5.41 2.23 -0.47
C VAL A 55 5.91 1.52 -1.71
N PHE A 56 6.94 0.70 -1.57
CA PHE A 56 7.50 -0.05 -2.67
C PHE A 56 6.47 -0.96 -3.34
N LEU A 57 5.70 -1.71 -2.55
CA LEU A 57 4.67 -2.63 -3.05
C LEU A 57 3.60 -1.88 -3.85
N ALA A 58 3.08 -0.77 -3.31
CA ALA A 58 2.08 0.04 -3.99
C ALA A 58 2.60 0.65 -5.29
N MET A 59 3.80 1.24 -5.28
CA MET A 59 4.39 1.86 -6.48
C MET A 59 4.71 0.83 -7.56
N ASN A 60 5.25 -0.34 -7.18
CA ASN A 60 5.49 -1.40 -8.14
C ASN A 60 4.18 -1.90 -8.76
N TYR A 61 3.13 -2.04 -7.95
CA TYR A 61 1.80 -2.44 -8.45
C TYR A 61 1.18 -1.36 -9.36
N MET A 62 1.31 -0.07 -9.03
CA MET A 62 0.90 1.04 -9.91
C MET A 62 1.63 0.98 -11.26
N ARG A 63 2.90 0.59 -11.26
CA ARG A 63 3.72 0.46 -12.48
C ARG A 63 3.28 -0.74 -13.33
N THR A 64 2.89 -1.86 -12.73
CA THR A 64 2.54 -3.09 -13.47
C THR A 64 1.08 -3.15 -13.89
N GLU A 65 0.16 -2.74 -13.01
CA GLU A 65 -1.30 -2.88 -13.20
C GLU A 65 -2.00 -1.53 -13.46
N GLY A 66 -1.27 -0.42 -13.36
CA GLY A 66 -1.78 0.93 -13.57
C GLY A 66 -2.20 1.65 -12.29
N ALA A 67 -2.34 2.98 -12.42
CA ALA A 67 -2.51 3.89 -11.29
C ALA A 67 -3.79 3.65 -10.47
N TRP A 68 -4.88 3.23 -11.14
CA TRP A 68 -6.16 2.95 -10.48
C TRP A 68 -6.06 1.75 -9.54
N PHE A 69 -5.64 0.59 -10.06
CA PHE A 69 -5.52 -0.63 -9.28
C PHE A 69 -4.44 -0.50 -8.19
N GLY A 70 -3.34 0.19 -8.47
CA GLY A 70 -2.33 0.48 -7.46
C GLY A 70 -2.80 1.42 -6.35
N THR A 71 -3.71 2.36 -6.64
CA THR A 71 -4.36 3.18 -5.60
C THR A 71 -5.28 2.36 -4.71
N MET A 72 -6.08 1.46 -5.29
CA MET A 72 -6.91 0.54 -4.51
C MET A 72 -6.06 -0.36 -3.62
N TYR A 73 -4.98 -0.90 -4.18
CA TYR A 73 -4.05 -1.76 -3.44
C TYR A 73 -3.33 -0.99 -2.32
N LEU A 74 -2.85 0.23 -2.57
CA LEU A 74 -2.28 1.09 -1.53
C LEU A 74 -3.28 1.39 -0.41
N THR A 75 -4.53 1.67 -0.78
CA THR A 75 -5.60 1.92 0.18
C THR A 75 -5.87 0.69 1.05
N GLU A 76 -5.89 -0.51 0.45
CA GLU A 76 -6.00 -1.77 1.20
C GLU A 76 -4.82 -1.99 2.13
N LEU A 77 -3.58 -1.80 1.67
CA LEU A 77 -2.37 -1.97 2.47
C LEU A 77 -2.36 -1.06 3.71
N ILE A 78 -2.75 0.21 3.55
CA ILE A 78 -2.76 1.17 4.67
C ILE A 78 -3.93 0.89 5.63
N LEU A 79 -5.14 0.68 5.10
CA LEU A 79 -6.31 0.46 5.96
C LEU A 79 -6.31 -0.93 6.60
N GLY A 80 -5.61 -1.88 6.00
CA GLY A 80 -5.75 -3.30 6.27
C GLY A 80 -7.01 -3.86 5.62
N THR A 81 -6.93 -5.13 5.23
CA THR A 81 -8.01 -5.86 4.57
C THR A 81 -9.38 -5.76 5.28
N PRO A 82 -9.48 -5.81 6.63
CA PRO A 82 -10.79 -5.71 7.29
C PRO A 82 -11.51 -4.38 7.05
N GLN A 83 -10.80 -3.24 7.18
CA GLN A 83 -11.38 -1.92 6.99
C GLN A 83 -11.63 -1.62 5.51
N PHE A 84 -10.72 -2.05 4.63
CA PHE A 84 -10.88 -1.88 3.19
C PHE A 84 -12.10 -2.64 2.66
N LYS A 85 -12.25 -3.92 3.01
CA LYS A 85 -13.43 -4.72 2.63
C LYS A 85 -14.72 -4.08 3.08
N LYS A 86 -14.72 -3.46 4.26
CA LYS A 86 -15.89 -2.75 4.76
C LYS A 86 -16.24 -1.54 3.89
N ILE A 87 -15.26 -0.73 3.50
CA ILE A 87 -15.47 0.42 2.62
C ILE A 87 -15.97 -0.02 1.24
N VAL A 88 -15.40 -1.09 0.67
CA VAL A 88 -15.88 -1.68 -0.59
C VAL A 88 -17.32 -2.16 -0.45
N SER A 89 -17.66 -2.83 0.64
CA SER A 89 -19.03 -3.29 0.89
C SER A 89 -20.02 -2.12 1.01
N LEU A 90 -19.61 -0.99 1.61
CA LEU A 90 -20.44 0.22 1.65
C LEU A 90 -20.71 0.79 0.24
N LEU A 91 -19.73 0.72 -0.66
CA LEU A 91 -19.88 1.14 -2.06
C LEU A 91 -20.82 0.19 -2.83
N GLU A 92 -20.62 -1.13 -2.68
CA GLU A 92 -21.46 -2.15 -3.30
C GLU A 92 -22.93 -2.04 -2.86
N GLN A 93 -23.16 -1.75 -1.58
CA GLN A 93 -24.49 -1.52 -1.00
C GLN A 93 -25.05 -0.12 -1.32
N ARG A 94 -24.30 0.71 -2.06
CA ARG A 94 -24.66 2.10 -2.39
C ARG A 94 -24.91 2.99 -1.16
N ARG A 95 -24.34 2.62 -0.02
CA ARG A 95 -24.37 3.44 1.22
C ARG A 95 -23.38 4.60 1.13
N ILE A 96 -22.33 4.42 0.33
CA ILE A 96 -21.50 5.50 -0.21
C ILE A 96 -21.54 5.46 -1.74
N ASN A 97 -21.32 6.59 -2.40
CA ASN A 97 -21.19 6.66 -3.85
C ASN A 97 -19.71 6.62 -4.29
N GLN A 98 -19.48 6.56 -5.61
CA GLN A 98 -18.13 6.51 -6.17
C GLN A 98 -17.28 7.72 -5.76
N ASP A 99 -17.84 8.94 -5.79
CA ASP A 99 -17.13 10.16 -5.40
C ASP A 99 -16.65 10.11 -3.93
N GLN A 100 -17.46 9.54 -3.03
CA GLN A 100 -17.08 9.36 -1.62
C GLN A 100 -15.98 8.31 -1.47
N PHE A 101 -16.06 7.21 -2.23
CA PHE A 101 -15.00 6.19 -2.26
C PHE A 101 -13.68 6.77 -2.80
N ASP A 102 -13.74 7.55 -3.87
CA ASP A 102 -12.58 8.21 -4.46
C ASP A 102 -11.96 9.19 -3.48
N ARG A 103 -12.77 9.98 -2.76
CA ARG A 103 -12.29 10.88 -1.69
C ARG A 103 -11.59 10.13 -0.55
N ILE A 104 -12.11 8.96 -0.15
CA ILE A 104 -11.46 8.12 0.86
C ILE A 104 -10.09 7.67 0.34
N SER A 105 -10.05 7.17 -0.89
CA SER A 105 -8.81 6.68 -1.53
C SER A 105 -7.79 7.80 -1.69
N SER A 106 -8.21 8.98 -2.15
CA SER A 106 -7.37 10.19 -2.21
C SER A 106 -6.86 10.59 -0.83
N ARG A 107 -7.71 10.57 0.21
CA ARG A 107 -7.28 10.93 1.57
C ARG A 107 -6.22 9.97 2.12
N VAL A 108 -6.33 8.68 1.80
CA VAL A 108 -5.33 7.68 2.19
C VAL A 108 -4.04 7.87 1.39
N ASN A 109 -4.13 8.10 0.08
CA ASN A 109 -2.97 8.41 -0.78
C ASN A 109 -2.27 9.72 -0.39
N ASP A 110 -3.00 10.75 0.05
CA ASP A 110 -2.40 12.01 0.47
C ASP A 110 -1.52 11.82 1.71
N LEU A 111 -1.93 10.97 2.65
CA LEU A 111 -1.10 10.64 3.83
C LEU A 111 0.20 9.95 3.44
N PHE A 112 0.15 9.17 2.36
CA PHE A 112 1.29 8.50 1.79
C PHE A 112 2.26 9.50 1.13
N PHE A 113 1.76 10.37 0.23
CA PHE A 113 2.61 11.31 -0.49
C PHE A 113 3.01 12.55 0.32
N GLN A 114 2.31 12.87 1.41
CA GLN A 114 2.77 13.90 2.35
C GLN A 114 4.09 13.51 3.02
N ARG A 115 4.41 12.21 3.13
CA ARG A 115 5.73 11.76 3.64
C ARG A 115 6.83 11.92 2.61
N THR A 116 6.58 11.63 1.34
CA THR A 116 7.58 11.80 0.26
C THR A 116 7.91 13.26 -0.05
N LYS A 117 7.12 14.22 0.45
CA LYS A 117 7.36 15.67 0.26
C LYS A 117 8.15 16.33 1.38
N VAL A 118 8.44 15.65 2.49
CA VAL A 118 9.06 16.27 3.68
C VAL A 118 10.59 16.26 3.64
N ASP A 119 11.23 15.48 2.76
CA ASP A 119 12.70 15.48 2.64
C ASP A 119 13.27 16.56 1.70
N ASP A 120 12.44 17.35 1.00
CA ASP A 120 12.92 18.42 0.11
C ASP A 120 12.75 19.86 0.68
N VAL A 121 12.28 20.04 1.92
CA VAL A 121 12.03 21.39 2.48
C VAL A 121 12.57 21.59 3.91
N GLN A 122 13.56 20.83 4.34
CA GLN A 122 14.25 21.09 5.62
C GLN A 122 15.76 21.20 5.47
N GLY A 123 16.19 22.05 4.54
CA GLY A 123 17.58 22.36 4.29
C GLY A 123 17.83 23.84 4.05
N GLU A 124 17.19 24.77 4.78
CA GLU A 124 17.68 26.16 4.89
C GLU A 124 17.05 26.89 6.10
N GLN A 125 17.44 26.47 7.31
CA GLN A 125 17.51 27.39 8.45
C GLN A 125 18.94 27.95 8.51
N GLY A 126 19.21 28.97 7.70
CA GLY A 126 20.38 29.83 7.82
C GLY A 126 19.98 31.17 8.44
N LYS A 127 20.31 31.34 9.72
CA LYS A 127 20.19 32.59 10.50
C LYS A 127 20.63 33.84 9.70
N ALA A 128 19.82 34.91 9.75
CA ALA A 128 20.29 36.26 10.08
C ALA A 128 19.09 37.23 10.15
N SER A 129 18.61 37.49 11.36
CA SER A 129 18.15 38.85 11.67
C SER A 129 19.36 39.58 12.26
N PRO A 130 19.85 40.66 11.66
CA PRO A 130 20.52 41.70 12.39
C PRO A 130 19.51 42.79 12.71
N ASP A 131 19.38 43.05 13.99
CA ASP A 131 18.80 44.27 14.55
C ASP A 131 19.26 45.50 13.75
N SER A 132 18.33 46.42 13.52
CA SER A 132 18.67 47.80 13.17
C SER A 132 19.12 48.53 14.44
N PRO A 133 20.35 49.05 14.53
CA PRO A 133 20.63 50.20 15.36
C PRO A 133 20.44 51.46 14.53
N GLY A 134 19.70 52.42 15.08
CA GLY A 134 19.42 53.69 14.41
C GLY A 134 20.64 54.54 14.13
N ASN A 135 20.48 55.44 13.16
CA ASN A 135 20.94 56.83 13.21
C ASN A 135 20.09 57.68 12.27
#